data_AF-A0A7S1BXY5-F1
#
_entry.id   AF-A0A7S1BXY5-F1
#
_cell.length_a   1.000
_cell.length_b   1.000
_cell.length_c   1.000
_cell.angle_alpha   90.00
_cell.angle_beta   90.00
_cell.angle_gamma   90.00
#
_symmetry.space_group_name_H-M   'P 1'
#
loop_
_entity.id
_entity.type
_entity.pdbx_description
1 polymer ?
#
loop_
_entity_poly.entity_id
_entity_poly.type
_entity_poly.pdbx_seq_one_letter_code
_entity_poly.pdbx_strand_id
1 'polypeptide(L)'
;MKEKTGRPYSVFAYDWRRSVDELSYDFEDFCRVRFPGRPVQVLAHSLGGLIAFAAMRRDPQKFQIGGTVVGVPFGTGLQYLQDLHRGYYTELERCRQFLPQTQMSFSSHACFFPLPQEQTQPHVQNLFVDVSDQEHVTFLPDQTAIGKPKLHIPRQTEVQGDPVSINFYDPNDWERLQLGVFDPTLQLDYDTKSQYKEHMRRSFNEGRNFRLTTLRPKDSTEELPPLTVCATDIAPDQSAQPS
;
A
#
# COMPACT_ATOMS: atom_id res chain seq x y z
N MET A 1 -23.13 -40.53 -0.41
CA MET A 1 -22.76 -39.10 -0.49
C MET A 1 -21.26 -39.01 -0.26
N LYS A 2 -20.49 -38.43 -1.20
CA LYS A 2 -19.05 -38.20 -0.99
C LYS A 2 -18.88 -37.13 0.08
N GLU A 3 -18.13 -37.44 1.14
CA GLU A 3 -17.69 -36.45 2.12
C GLU A 3 -16.99 -35.30 1.39
N LYS A 4 -17.47 -34.06 1.57
CA LYS A 4 -16.66 -32.89 1.26
C LYS A 4 -15.49 -32.89 2.24
N THR A 5 -14.35 -33.36 1.78
CA THR A 5 -13.03 -33.27 2.43
C THR A 5 -12.59 -31.80 2.50
N GLY A 6 -13.29 -30.98 3.29
CA GLY A 6 -12.98 -29.56 3.43
C GLY A 6 -11.77 -29.36 4.34
N ARG A 7 -10.67 -28.80 3.80
CA ARG A 7 -9.58 -28.29 4.65
C ARG A 7 -10.18 -27.23 5.61
N PRO A 8 -9.87 -27.27 6.91
CA PRO A 8 -10.36 -26.27 7.84
C PRO A 8 -9.79 -24.90 7.46
N TYR A 9 -10.65 -23.88 7.42
CA TYR A 9 -10.26 -22.51 7.12
C TYR A 9 -10.82 -21.56 8.18
N SER A 10 -10.23 -20.37 8.27
CA SER A 10 -10.73 -19.28 9.14
C SER A 10 -10.32 -17.93 8.54
N VAL A 11 -11.11 -16.91 8.84
CA VAL A 11 -10.89 -15.55 8.33
C VAL A 11 -10.30 -14.71 9.45
N PHE A 12 -9.16 -14.07 9.16
CA PHE A 12 -8.61 -13.03 10.02
C PHE A 12 -9.21 -11.69 9.61
N ALA A 13 -10.17 -11.20 10.41
CA ALA A 13 -10.73 -9.87 10.26
C ALA A 13 -9.89 -8.89 11.09
N TYR A 14 -9.58 -7.72 10.51
CA TYR A 14 -8.72 -6.73 11.15
C TYR A 14 -9.15 -5.31 10.81
N ASP A 15 -8.78 -4.39 11.69
CA ASP A 15 -8.91 -2.96 11.44
C ASP A 15 -7.74 -2.48 10.58
N TRP A 16 -7.97 -2.36 9.27
CA TRP A 16 -6.98 -1.99 8.27
C TRP A 16 -6.43 -0.56 8.42
N ARG A 17 -6.96 0.25 9.34
CA ARG A 17 -6.46 1.61 9.64
C ARG A 17 -5.22 1.60 10.54
N ARG A 18 -5.01 0.51 11.29
CA ARG A 18 -3.90 0.33 12.25
C ARG A 18 -2.56 0.09 11.56
N SER A 19 -1.48 0.17 12.33
CA SER A 19 -0.12 -0.10 11.85
C SER A 19 -0.01 -1.51 11.26
N VAL A 20 0.62 -1.64 10.09
CA VAL A 20 0.77 -2.95 9.43
C VAL A 20 1.66 -3.89 10.25
N ASP A 21 2.64 -3.33 10.97
CA ASP A 21 3.51 -4.11 11.84
C ASP A 21 2.70 -4.73 13.00
N GLU A 22 1.93 -3.91 13.71
CA GLU A 22 1.01 -4.36 14.76
C GLU A 22 0.04 -5.44 14.25
N LEU A 23 -0.64 -5.18 13.13
CA LEU A 23 -1.59 -6.11 12.52
C LEU A 23 -0.94 -7.45 12.14
N SER A 24 0.35 -7.43 11.78
CA SER A 24 1.07 -8.66 11.46
C SER A 24 1.34 -9.54 12.67
N TYR A 25 1.53 -8.97 13.86
CA TYR A 25 1.61 -9.74 15.11
C TYR A 25 0.25 -10.30 15.50
N ASP A 26 -0.82 -9.50 15.37
CA ASP A 26 -2.19 -9.95 15.61
C ASP A 26 -2.55 -11.14 14.70
N PHE A 27 -2.14 -11.09 13.42
CA PHE A 27 -2.35 -12.18 12.47
C PHE A 27 -1.57 -13.45 12.85
N GLU A 28 -0.32 -13.30 13.27
CA GLU A 28 0.51 -14.41 13.71
C GLU A 28 -0.10 -15.12 14.93
N ASP A 29 -0.50 -14.35 15.94
CA ASP A 29 -1.16 -14.88 17.14
C ASP A 29 -2.47 -15.59 16.80
N PHE A 30 -3.30 -14.95 15.95
CA PHE A 30 -4.52 -15.57 15.43
C PHE A 30 -4.24 -16.94 14.80
N CYS A 31 -3.20 -17.07 13.98
CA CYS A 31 -2.82 -18.34 13.37
C CYS A 31 -2.35 -19.39 14.39
N ARG A 32 -1.65 -18.98 15.46
CA ARG A 32 -1.22 -19.88 16.55
C ARG A 32 -2.40 -20.39 17.35
N VAL A 33 -3.31 -19.51 17.75
CA VAL A 33 -4.50 -19.84 18.54
C VAL A 33 -5.47 -20.68 17.73
N ARG A 34 -5.74 -20.30 16.47
CA ARG A 34 -6.77 -20.95 15.66
C ARG A 34 -6.34 -22.31 15.11
N PHE A 35 -5.04 -22.50 14.87
CA PHE A 35 -4.47 -23.72 14.30
C PHE A 35 -3.28 -24.21 15.13
N PRO A 36 -3.50 -24.61 16.39
CA PRO A 36 -2.41 -24.96 17.31
C PRO A 36 -1.62 -26.17 16.80
N GLY A 37 -0.29 -26.07 16.84
CA GLY A 37 0.64 -27.14 16.42
C GLY A 37 0.58 -27.52 14.93
N ARG A 38 -0.14 -26.74 14.10
CA ARG A 38 -0.29 -27.01 12.67
C ARG A 38 0.27 -25.88 11.82
N PRO A 39 0.94 -26.20 10.71
CA PRO A 39 1.30 -25.19 9.73
C PRO A 39 0.05 -24.63 9.06
N VAL A 40 0.11 -23.37 8.63
CA VAL A 40 -0.99 -22.62 8.03
C VAL A 40 -0.66 -22.27 6.59
N GLN A 41 -1.61 -22.51 5.69
CA GLN A 41 -1.58 -21.97 4.33
C GLN A 41 -2.36 -20.66 4.31
N VAL A 42 -1.82 -19.62 3.68
CA VAL A 42 -2.45 -18.30 3.67
C VAL A 42 -3.02 -17.96 2.30
N LEU A 43 -4.22 -17.37 2.28
CA LEU A 43 -4.75 -16.63 1.13
C LEU A 43 -4.94 -15.18 1.57
N ALA A 44 -4.28 -14.24 0.89
CA ALA A 44 -4.33 -12.84 1.27
C ALA A 44 -4.49 -11.91 0.07
N HIS A 45 -5.11 -10.76 0.28
CA HIS A 45 -5.39 -9.77 -0.75
C HIS A 45 -4.91 -8.39 -0.30
N SER A 46 -4.36 -7.60 -1.23
CA SER A 46 -3.96 -6.20 -1.00
C SER A 46 -3.10 -6.05 0.28
N LEU A 47 -3.48 -5.15 1.19
CA LEU A 47 -2.80 -4.92 2.49
C LEU A 47 -2.65 -6.20 3.32
N GLY A 48 -3.62 -7.11 3.26
CA GLY A 48 -3.57 -8.39 3.98
C GLY A 48 -2.37 -9.25 3.58
N GLY A 49 -1.88 -9.09 2.35
CA GLY A 49 -0.67 -9.77 1.90
C GLY A 49 0.61 -9.23 2.53
N LEU A 50 0.69 -7.93 2.81
CA LEU A 50 1.83 -7.35 3.54
C LEU A 50 1.86 -7.83 4.99
N ILE A 51 0.69 -7.88 5.64
CA ILE A 51 0.49 -8.43 6.99
C ILE A 51 0.94 -9.89 7.04
N ALA A 52 0.44 -10.71 6.12
CA ALA A 52 0.78 -12.13 6.04
C ALA A 52 2.27 -12.34 5.76
N PHE A 53 2.85 -11.59 4.81
CA PHE A 53 4.26 -11.69 4.47
C PHE A 53 5.17 -11.35 5.66
N ALA A 54 4.82 -10.34 6.45
CA ALA A 54 5.55 -9.99 7.66
C ALA A 54 5.54 -11.14 8.68
N ALA A 55 4.37 -11.76 8.93
CA ALA A 55 4.26 -12.92 9.82
C ALA A 55 5.02 -14.14 9.29
N MET A 56 4.95 -14.42 7.98
CA MET A 56 5.70 -15.50 7.32
C MET A 56 7.21 -15.33 7.46
N ARG A 57 7.71 -14.09 7.41
CA ARG A 57 9.14 -13.81 7.59
C ARG A 57 9.62 -14.04 9.01
N ARG A 58 8.76 -13.83 10.01
CA ARG A 58 9.09 -14.00 11.43
C ARG A 58 9.00 -15.45 11.89
N ASP A 59 7.99 -16.20 11.42
CA ASP A 59 7.83 -17.63 11.72
C ASP A 59 7.66 -18.49 10.45
N PRO A 60 8.74 -18.74 9.69
CA PRO A 60 8.67 -19.55 8.48
C PRO A 60 8.10 -20.95 8.69
N GLN A 61 8.35 -21.56 9.86
CA GLN A 61 7.90 -22.92 10.17
C GLN A 61 6.37 -22.98 10.30
N LYS A 62 5.77 -22.00 10.97
CA LYS A 62 4.30 -21.89 11.07
C LYS A 62 3.63 -21.76 9.71
N PHE A 63 4.30 -21.13 8.75
CA PHE A 63 3.74 -20.88 7.42
C PHE A 63 4.38 -21.73 6.32
N GLN A 64 5.08 -22.82 6.65
CA GLN A 64 5.86 -23.64 5.71
C GLN A 64 5.07 -24.19 4.50
N ILE A 65 3.74 -24.29 4.59
CA ILE A 65 2.89 -24.68 3.44
C ILE A 65 2.88 -23.59 2.36
N GLY A 66 3.11 -22.33 2.76
CA GLY A 66 3.15 -21.17 1.90
C GLY A 66 1.83 -20.39 1.84
N GLY A 67 1.71 -19.56 0.82
CA GLY A 67 0.48 -18.82 0.59
C GLY A 67 0.29 -18.34 -0.84
N THR A 68 -0.95 -17.95 -1.13
CA THR A 68 -1.34 -17.25 -2.35
C THR A 68 -1.69 -15.83 -1.99
N VAL A 69 -1.12 -14.88 -2.72
CA VAL A 69 -1.35 -13.47 -2.49
C VAL A 69 -1.83 -12.79 -3.76
N VAL A 70 -2.82 -11.90 -3.64
CA VAL A 70 -3.51 -11.29 -4.77
C VAL A 70 -3.46 -9.76 -4.66
N GLY A 71 -2.93 -9.10 -5.70
CA GLY A 71 -2.92 -7.62 -5.75
C GLY A 71 -2.16 -6.94 -4.60
N VAL A 72 -1.12 -7.58 -4.07
CA VAL A 72 -0.38 -7.07 -2.90
C VAL A 72 0.60 -5.97 -3.33
N PRO A 73 0.54 -4.78 -2.72
CA PRO A 73 1.44 -3.68 -3.05
C PRO A 73 2.80 -3.86 -2.34
N PHE A 74 3.59 -4.87 -2.73
CA PHE A 74 4.98 -5.02 -2.26
C PHE A 74 5.85 -3.82 -2.65
N GLY A 75 5.50 -3.16 -3.76
CA GLY A 75 6.11 -1.92 -4.24
C GLY A 75 5.61 -0.69 -3.49
N THR A 76 5.74 0.45 -4.15
CA THR A 76 5.22 1.73 -3.66
C THR A 76 3.86 1.98 -4.31
N GLY A 77 2.93 2.57 -3.56
CA GLY A 77 1.62 2.92 -4.07
C GLY A 77 1.49 4.44 -4.08
N LEU A 78 1.97 5.14 -5.11
CA LEU A 78 1.78 6.59 -5.18
C LEU A 78 0.39 6.98 -5.70
N GLN A 79 -0.36 6.02 -6.25
CA GLN A 79 -1.65 6.25 -6.89
C GLN A 79 -2.72 6.79 -5.93
N TYR A 80 -2.60 6.54 -4.62
CA TYR A 80 -3.55 7.03 -3.61
C TYR A 80 -3.12 8.36 -2.97
N LEU A 81 -2.01 8.99 -3.38
CA LEU A 81 -1.61 10.31 -2.87
C LEU A 81 -2.65 11.38 -3.19
N GLN A 82 -3.28 11.28 -4.37
CA GLN A 82 -4.41 12.12 -4.74
C GLN A 82 -5.58 11.93 -3.77
N ASP A 83 -5.87 10.70 -3.37
CA ASP A 83 -6.92 10.38 -2.40
C ASP A 83 -6.59 10.91 -1.01
N LEU A 84 -5.32 10.87 -0.59
CA LEU A 84 -4.87 11.47 0.67
C LEU A 84 -5.03 12.99 0.66
N HIS A 85 -4.77 13.64 -0.48
CA HIS A 85 -4.82 15.09 -0.60
C HIS A 85 -6.24 15.62 -0.79
N ARG A 86 -7.03 14.99 -1.66
CA ARG A 86 -8.38 15.45 -2.03
C ARG A 86 -9.50 14.70 -1.32
N GLY A 87 -9.20 13.61 -0.62
CA GLY A 87 -10.21 12.69 -0.10
C GLY A 87 -10.54 11.58 -1.09
N TYR A 88 -11.04 10.45 -0.58
CA TYR A 88 -11.31 9.26 -1.36
C TYR A 88 -12.76 9.28 -1.85
N TYR A 89 -12.92 9.09 -3.16
CA TYR A 89 -14.20 8.95 -3.82
C TYR A 89 -14.36 7.50 -4.27
N THR A 90 -15.48 6.87 -3.94
CA THR A 90 -15.81 5.56 -4.53
C THR A 90 -16.25 5.74 -5.99
N GLU A 91 -16.19 4.67 -6.78
CA GLU A 91 -16.53 4.62 -8.22
C GLU A 91 -17.96 5.10 -8.60
N LEU A 92 -18.75 5.55 -7.62
CA LEU A 92 -20.05 6.17 -7.87
C LEU A 92 -20.01 7.70 -7.82
N GLU A 93 -18.85 8.33 -7.62
CA GLU A 93 -18.58 9.79 -7.59
C GLU A 93 -19.47 10.62 -6.63
N ARG A 94 -20.41 9.98 -5.95
CA ARG A 94 -21.50 10.60 -5.20
C ARG A 94 -21.27 10.60 -3.69
N CYS A 95 -20.25 9.89 -3.22
CA CYS A 95 -19.95 9.80 -1.80
C CYS A 95 -18.44 9.88 -1.57
N ARG A 96 -17.99 10.98 -0.95
CA ARG A 96 -16.65 11.05 -0.40
C ARG A 96 -16.63 10.16 0.84
N GLN A 97 -15.99 9.00 0.76
CA GLN A 97 -16.00 8.02 1.84
C GLN A 97 -15.13 8.48 3.01
N PHE A 98 -13.99 9.13 2.72
CA PHE A 98 -13.08 9.64 3.72
C PHE A 98 -12.51 11.01 3.34
N LEU A 99 -12.56 11.94 4.28
CA LEU A 99 -11.87 13.22 4.19
C LEU A 99 -10.35 13.02 4.31
N PRO A 100 -9.51 13.95 3.79
CA PRO A 100 -8.06 13.94 4.01
C PRO A 100 -7.68 13.76 5.48
N GLN A 101 -8.36 14.48 6.38
CA GLN A 101 -8.21 14.38 7.83
C GLN A 101 -8.39 12.95 8.36
N THR A 102 -9.39 12.24 7.83
CA THR A 102 -9.66 10.86 8.23
C THR A 102 -8.60 9.92 7.67
N GLN A 103 -8.25 10.04 6.40
CA GLN A 103 -7.26 9.15 5.80
C GLN A 103 -5.85 9.33 6.38
N MET A 104 -5.46 10.57 6.70
CA MET A 104 -4.18 10.86 7.32
C MET A 104 -4.09 10.40 8.79
N SER A 105 -5.21 9.95 9.38
CA SER A 105 -5.21 9.29 10.69
C SER A 105 -4.96 7.79 10.61
N PHE A 106 -4.92 7.19 9.42
CA PHE A 106 -4.68 5.76 9.24
C PHE A 106 -3.19 5.50 9.13
N SER A 107 -2.61 4.85 10.15
CA SER A 107 -1.18 4.53 10.19
C SER A 107 -0.77 3.54 9.09
N SER A 108 -1.69 2.68 8.64
CA SER A 108 -1.41 1.72 7.56
C SER A 108 -0.96 2.38 6.26
N HIS A 109 -1.41 3.61 5.95
CA HIS A 109 -1.02 4.28 4.71
C HIS A 109 0.50 4.47 4.59
N ALA A 110 1.18 4.73 5.72
CA ALA A 110 2.60 4.99 5.72
C ALA A 110 3.44 3.84 5.11
N CYS A 111 2.96 2.60 5.11
CA CYS A 111 3.70 1.48 4.52
C CYS A 111 3.76 1.52 2.98
N PHE A 112 2.92 2.32 2.32
CA PHE A 112 2.85 2.39 0.86
C PHE A 112 3.74 3.48 0.25
N PHE A 113 4.27 4.39 1.07
CA PHE A 113 5.09 5.48 0.58
C PHE A 113 6.47 5.00 0.08
N PRO A 114 7.01 5.64 -0.96
CA PRO A 114 8.32 5.31 -1.46
C PRO A 114 9.41 5.63 -0.46
N LEU A 115 10.39 4.73 -0.35
CA LEU A 115 11.62 5.00 0.39
C LEU A 115 12.43 6.10 -0.31
N PRO A 116 13.20 6.91 0.44
CA PRO A 116 14.10 7.91 -0.13
C PRO A 116 15.09 7.28 -1.12
N GLN A 117 15.48 8.04 -2.16
CA GLN A 117 16.33 7.55 -3.26
C GLN A 117 17.64 6.90 -2.78
N GLU A 118 18.25 7.42 -1.70
CA GLU A 118 19.46 6.89 -1.08
C GLU A 118 19.30 5.44 -0.57
N GLN A 119 18.06 4.98 -0.41
CA GLN A 119 17.70 3.67 0.15
C GLN A 119 17.04 2.75 -0.89
N THR A 120 16.91 3.20 -2.13
CA THR A 120 16.38 2.44 -3.28
C THR A 120 17.51 2.12 -4.27
N GLN A 121 17.37 1.02 -5.02
CA GLN A 121 18.31 0.75 -6.12
C GLN A 121 18.36 1.96 -7.09
N PRO A 122 19.52 2.26 -7.70
CA PRO A 122 19.80 3.53 -8.42
C PRO A 122 18.92 3.82 -9.66
N HIS A 123 17.94 2.96 -9.98
CA HIS A 123 17.12 3.03 -11.19
C HIS A 123 15.67 3.48 -10.94
N VAL A 124 15.26 3.77 -9.71
CA VAL A 124 13.90 4.26 -9.40
C VAL A 124 13.97 5.67 -8.81
N GLN A 125 13.89 6.68 -9.67
CA GLN A 125 13.78 8.07 -9.23
C GLN A 125 12.30 8.41 -9.00
N ASN A 126 11.93 8.67 -7.74
CA ASN A 126 10.64 9.29 -7.43
C ASN A 126 10.75 10.80 -7.67
N LEU A 127 10.61 11.23 -8.93
CA LEU A 127 10.59 12.65 -9.29
C LEU A 127 9.13 13.13 -9.35
N PHE A 128 8.83 14.21 -8.63
CA PHE A 128 7.58 14.95 -8.76
C PHE A 128 7.86 16.20 -9.56
N VAL A 129 6.87 16.67 -10.32
CA VAL A 129 6.95 17.93 -11.06
C VAL A 129 5.96 18.87 -10.41
N ASP A 130 6.42 20.06 -10.00
CA ASP A 130 5.50 21.12 -9.57
C ASP A 130 4.70 21.60 -10.78
N VAL A 131 3.39 21.64 -10.64
CA VAL A 131 2.47 22.13 -11.68
C VAL A 131 1.53 23.20 -11.16
N SER A 132 1.86 23.82 -10.01
CA SER A 132 1.06 24.89 -9.39
C SER A 132 0.75 26.04 -10.33
N ASP A 133 1.63 26.30 -11.31
CA ASP A 133 1.53 27.41 -12.26
C ASP A 133 0.68 27.07 -13.50
N GLN A 134 0.17 25.84 -13.61
CA GLN A 134 -0.67 25.43 -14.73
C GLN A 134 -2.15 25.52 -14.34
N GLU A 135 -2.89 26.45 -14.97
CA GLU A 135 -4.32 26.71 -14.69
C GLU A 135 -5.21 25.47 -14.85
N HIS A 136 -4.78 24.46 -15.61
CA HIS A 136 -5.53 23.24 -15.85
C HIS A 136 -4.64 22.00 -16.01
N VAL A 137 -4.07 21.49 -14.92
CA VAL A 137 -3.56 20.11 -14.94
C VAL A 137 -4.72 19.14 -14.76
N THR A 138 -5.15 18.53 -15.85
CA THR A 138 -6.02 17.36 -15.78
C THR A 138 -5.14 16.18 -15.43
N PHE A 139 -5.08 15.84 -14.14
CA PHE A 139 -4.59 14.53 -13.73
C PHE A 139 -5.58 13.51 -14.24
N LEU A 140 -5.29 12.93 -15.41
CA LEU A 140 -5.93 11.69 -15.78
C LEU A 140 -5.50 10.69 -14.70
N PRO A 141 -6.41 10.14 -13.88
CA PRO A 141 -6.05 9.01 -13.02
C PRO A 141 -5.34 8.03 -13.95
N ASP A 142 -4.12 7.64 -13.57
CA ASP A 142 -3.27 6.86 -14.45
C ASP A 142 -4.12 5.75 -15.05
N GLN A 143 -4.31 5.80 -16.37
CA GLN A 143 -4.75 4.64 -17.13
C GLN A 143 -3.56 3.69 -17.15
N THR A 144 -3.07 3.29 -15.96
CA THR A 144 -2.16 2.18 -15.80
C THR A 144 -2.89 1.07 -16.50
N ALA A 145 -2.43 0.77 -17.71
CA ALA A 145 -2.92 -0.30 -18.53
C ALA A 145 -2.45 -1.60 -17.87
N ILE A 146 -2.93 -1.85 -16.66
CA ILE A 146 -3.00 -3.18 -16.10
C ILE A 146 -4.03 -3.88 -16.99
N GLY A 147 -3.55 -4.59 -18.01
CA GLY A 147 -4.38 -5.37 -18.92
C GLY A 147 -4.70 -4.80 -20.31
N LYS A 148 -4.17 -3.64 -20.75
CA LYS A 148 -4.29 -3.24 -22.18
C LYS A 148 -2.96 -3.43 -22.91
N PRO A 149 -2.90 -4.24 -23.99
CA PRO A 149 -1.68 -4.39 -24.78
C PRO A 149 -1.36 -3.03 -25.41
N LYS A 150 -0.26 -2.42 -24.95
CA LYS A 150 0.41 -1.23 -25.51
C LYS A 150 -0.50 -0.39 -26.40
N LEU A 151 -1.45 0.35 -25.81
CA LEU A 151 -1.78 1.61 -26.44
C LEU A 151 -0.46 2.38 -26.49
N HIS A 152 -0.09 2.87 -27.66
CA HIS A 152 0.91 3.93 -27.79
C HIS A 152 0.36 5.11 -26.99
N ILE A 153 0.62 5.12 -25.68
CA ILE A 153 0.45 6.30 -24.86
C ILE A 153 1.55 7.21 -25.41
N PRO A 154 1.24 8.28 -26.15
CA PRO A 154 2.25 9.29 -26.43
C PRO A 154 2.85 9.62 -25.07
N ARG A 155 4.19 9.53 -24.96
CA ARG A 155 4.94 9.96 -23.76
C ARG A 155 4.17 11.12 -23.17
N GLN A 156 3.69 10.96 -21.92
CA GLN A 156 2.99 12.02 -21.20
C GLN A 156 3.64 13.33 -21.61
N THR A 157 2.85 14.23 -22.21
CA THR A 157 3.24 15.59 -22.56
C THR A 157 4.24 16.06 -21.54
N GLU A 158 5.46 16.42 -21.96
CA GLU A 158 6.51 16.92 -21.06
C GLU A 158 5.87 17.86 -20.06
N VAL A 159 5.69 17.39 -18.83
CA VAL A 159 5.05 18.18 -17.79
C VAL A 159 6.06 19.27 -17.49
N GLN A 160 5.78 20.48 -17.97
CA GLN A 160 6.62 21.64 -17.72
C GLN A 160 6.49 22.01 -16.24
N GLY A 161 7.59 21.95 -15.51
CA GLY A 161 7.67 22.33 -14.11
C GLY A 161 9.01 21.94 -13.51
N ASP A 162 9.34 22.54 -12.37
CA ASP A 162 10.56 22.22 -11.66
C ASP A 162 10.38 20.90 -10.88
N PRO A 163 11.39 20.01 -10.89
CA PRO A 163 11.33 18.80 -10.12
C PRO A 163 11.31 19.12 -8.62
N VAL A 164 10.28 18.64 -7.93
CA VAL A 164 10.15 18.76 -6.48
C VAL A 164 10.70 17.51 -5.81
N SER A 165 11.68 17.71 -4.94
CA SER A 165 12.12 16.67 -4.02
C SER A 165 11.21 16.64 -2.80
N ILE A 166 10.74 15.44 -2.46
CA ILE A 166 9.90 15.18 -1.29
C ILE A 166 10.40 13.91 -0.58
N ASN A 167 10.60 14.02 0.73
CA ASN A 167 10.70 12.89 1.62
C ASN A 167 9.31 12.57 2.19
N PHE A 168 8.67 11.52 1.68
CA PHE A 168 7.34 11.11 2.14
C PHE A 168 7.26 10.73 3.62
N TYR A 169 8.40 10.44 4.24
CA TYR A 169 8.49 10.11 5.66
C TYR A 169 8.86 11.31 6.55
N ASP A 170 8.93 12.53 5.99
CA ASP A 170 9.11 13.76 6.76
C ASP A 170 7.85 14.63 6.75
N PRO A 171 7.13 14.74 7.88
CA PRO A 171 5.95 15.60 7.97
C PRO A 171 6.23 17.09 7.70
N ASN A 172 7.47 17.56 7.84
CA ASN A 172 7.82 18.94 7.47
C ASN A 172 7.75 19.16 5.96
N ASP A 173 8.11 18.15 5.16
CA ASP A 173 8.00 18.22 3.70
C ASP A 173 6.54 18.25 3.26
N TRP A 174 5.68 17.48 3.92
CA TRP A 174 4.24 17.53 3.67
C TRP A 174 3.63 18.91 3.98
N GLU A 175 4.05 19.54 5.07
CA GLU A 175 3.60 20.89 5.43
C GLU A 175 4.15 21.94 4.47
N ARG A 176 5.45 21.87 4.15
CA ARG A 176 6.12 22.76 3.18
C ARG A 176 5.44 22.73 1.82
N LEU A 177 5.02 21.54 1.38
CA LEU A 177 4.34 21.30 0.10
C LEU A 177 2.81 21.37 0.19
N GLN A 178 2.26 21.72 1.35
CA GLN A 178 0.81 21.87 1.57
C GLN A 178 -0.02 20.62 1.18
N LEU A 179 0.53 19.43 1.43
CA LEU A 179 -0.09 18.15 1.07
C LEU A 179 -1.02 17.63 2.18
N GLY A 180 -2.03 16.85 1.79
CA GLY A 180 -2.94 16.20 2.73
C GLY A 180 -3.64 17.18 3.66
N VAL A 181 -3.48 16.98 4.97
CA VAL A 181 -4.04 17.83 6.03
C VAL A 181 -3.44 19.25 6.11
N PHE A 182 -2.33 19.50 5.40
CA PHE A 182 -1.72 20.84 5.36
C PHE A 182 -2.25 21.70 4.21
N ASP A 183 -3.16 21.18 3.38
CA ASP A 183 -3.84 21.96 2.34
C ASP A 183 -4.54 23.18 2.97
N PRO A 184 -4.22 24.41 2.54
CA PRO A 184 -4.79 25.63 3.11
C PRO A 184 -6.31 25.70 2.98
N THR A 185 -6.91 25.00 2.00
CA THR A 185 -8.37 24.95 1.80
C THR A 185 -9.11 24.24 2.93
N LEU A 186 -8.43 23.39 3.71
CA LEU A 186 -9.04 22.68 4.85
C LEU A 186 -9.22 23.57 6.08
N GLN A 187 -8.57 24.74 6.12
CA GLN A 187 -8.70 25.75 7.20
C GLN A 187 -8.54 25.18 8.62
N LEU A 188 -7.69 24.16 8.79
CA LEU A 188 -7.40 23.60 10.11
C LEU A 188 -6.63 24.60 10.98
N ASP A 189 -6.95 24.66 12.27
CA ASP A 189 -6.21 25.45 13.24
C ASP A 189 -4.80 24.89 13.50
N TYR A 190 -3.96 25.72 14.13
CA TYR A 190 -2.55 25.39 14.40
C TYR A 190 -2.41 24.13 15.27
N ASP A 191 -3.22 24.01 16.32
CA ASP A 191 -3.12 22.90 17.27
C ASP A 191 -3.48 21.57 16.60
N THR A 192 -4.52 21.57 15.77
CA THR A 192 -4.96 20.42 14.98
C THR A 192 -3.87 20.00 13.99
N LYS A 193 -3.29 20.96 13.25
CA LYS A 193 -2.16 20.68 12.34
C LYS A 193 -0.96 20.10 13.10
N SER A 194 -0.66 20.62 14.29
CA SER A 194 0.41 20.11 15.15
C SER A 194 0.17 18.66 15.59
N GLN A 195 -1.06 18.32 15.98
CA GLN A 195 -1.46 16.94 16.33
C GLN A 195 -1.31 15.98 15.15
N TYR A 196 -1.76 16.37 13.96
CA TYR A 196 -1.56 15.59 12.75
C TYR A 196 -0.08 15.39 12.44
N LYS A 197 0.72 16.46 12.54
CA LYS A 197 2.16 16.38 12.31
C LYS A 197 2.83 15.37 13.24
N GLU A 198 2.45 15.36 14.51
CA GLU A 198 2.95 14.39 15.48
C GLU A 198 2.49 12.95 15.20
N HIS A 199 1.21 12.76 14.85
CA HIS A 199 0.72 11.46 14.41
C HIS A 199 1.49 10.96 13.17
N MET A 200 1.68 11.83 12.17
CA MET A 200 2.43 11.53 10.96
C MET A 200 3.86 11.12 11.29
N ARG A 201 4.57 11.82 12.21
CA ARG A 201 5.92 11.39 12.62
C ARG A 201 5.96 9.94 13.08
N ARG A 202 5.01 9.53 13.92
CA ARG A 202 4.92 8.16 14.46
C ARG A 202 4.60 7.16 13.37
N SER A 203 3.49 7.39 12.65
CA SER A 203 3.03 6.52 11.57
C SER A 203 4.06 6.38 10.45
N PHE A 204 4.75 7.47 10.09
CA PHE A 204 5.79 7.48 9.06
C PHE A 204 7.02 6.71 9.51
N ASN A 205 7.47 6.88 10.75
CA ASN A 205 8.59 6.10 11.28
C ASN A 205 8.25 4.60 11.29
N GLU A 206 7.06 4.22 11.73
CA GLU A 206 6.61 2.81 11.72
C GLU A 206 6.53 2.25 10.29
N GLY A 207 5.86 2.96 9.37
CA GLY A 207 5.73 2.54 7.98
C GLY A 207 7.09 2.41 7.28
N ARG A 208 7.99 3.37 7.51
CA ARG A 208 9.36 3.34 7.00
C ARG A 208 10.13 2.14 7.53
N ASN A 209 10.09 1.92 8.84
CA ASN A 209 10.76 0.81 9.48
C ASN A 209 10.24 -0.52 8.93
N PHE A 210 8.92 -0.68 8.85
CA PHE A 210 8.30 -1.86 8.25
C PHE A 210 8.83 -2.14 6.84
N ARG A 211 8.89 -1.13 5.96
CA ARG A 211 9.45 -1.31 4.61
C ARG A 211 10.92 -1.72 4.63
N LEU A 212 11.73 -1.08 5.46
CA LEU A 212 13.18 -1.31 5.53
C LEU A 212 13.53 -2.70 6.12
N THR A 213 12.75 -3.19 7.08
CA THR A 213 13.03 -4.46 7.77
C THR A 213 12.33 -5.65 7.10
N THR A 214 11.09 -5.44 6.65
CA THR A 214 10.22 -6.53 6.19
C THR A 214 10.22 -6.67 4.68
N LEU A 215 10.18 -5.57 3.93
CA LEU A 215 10.08 -5.62 2.46
C LEU A 215 11.44 -5.60 1.76
N ARG A 216 12.52 -5.40 2.49
CA ARG A 216 13.87 -5.50 1.93
C ARG A 216 14.16 -6.94 1.48
N PRO A 217 14.75 -7.13 0.27
CA PRO A 217 15.27 -8.42 -0.13
C PRO A 217 16.19 -8.97 0.97
N LYS A 218 15.97 -10.23 1.39
CA LYS A 218 16.90 -10.89 2.31
C LYS A 218 18.16 -11.27 1.55
N ASP A 219 19.26 -11.38 2.29
CA ASP A 219 20.44 -12.10 1.81
C ASP A 219 20.07 -13.57 1.58
N SER A 220 20.73 -14.21 0.61
CA SER A 220 20.29 -15.47 -0.04
C SER A 220 20.23 -16.73 0.84
N THR A 221 20.41 -16.62 2.16
CA THR A 221 20.57 -17.74 3.09
C THR A 221 19.33 -18.06 3.91
N GLU A 222 18.30 -17.21 3.91
CA GLU A 222 17.07 -17.45 4.67
C GLU A 222 15.95 -17.99 3.78
N GLU A 223 15.55 -19.24 4.02
CA GLU A 223 14.42 -19.87 3.32
C GLU A 223 13.09 -19.25 3.77
N LEU A 224 12.44 -18.53 2.86
CA LEU A 224 11.07 -18.04 3.05
C LEU A 224 10.06 -19.13 2.65
N PRO A 225 8.88 -19.16 3.29
CA PRO A 225 7.80 -20.03 2.83
C PRO A 225 7.44 -19.77 1.37
N PRO A 226 7.00 -20.79 0.61
CA PRO A 226 6.67 -20.63 -0.80
C PRO A 226 5.49 -19.65 -0.96
N LEU A 227 5.62 -18.71 -1.89
CA LEU A 227 4.62 -17.67 -2.11
C LEU A 227 4.22 -17.63 -3.59
N THR A 228 2.94 -17.85 -3.87
CA THR A 228 2.35 -17.64 -5.20
C THR A 228 1.79 -16.22 -5.26
N VAL A 229 2.33 -15.40 -6.15
CA VAL A 229 1.88 -14.02 -6.36
C VAL A 229 0.98 -13.98 -7.59
N CYS A 230 -0.30 -13.67 -7.38
CA CYS A 230 -1.26 -13.36 -8.42
C CYS A 230 -1.19 -11.86 -8.71
N ALA A 231 -0.28 -11.48 -9.60
CA ALA A 231 -0.28 -10.17 -10.24
C ALA A 231 -1.14 -10.28 -11.50
N THR A 232 -2.24 -9.54 -11.59
CA THR A 232 -3.01 -9.46 -12.83
C THR A 232 -2.37 -8.39 -13.71
N ASP A 233 -1.67 -8.77 -14.76
CA ASP A 233 -1.26 -7.88 -15.86
C ASP A 233 -2.11 -8.09 -17.12
N ILE A 234 -3.05 -9.05 -17.07
CA ILE A 234 -3.93 -9.45 -18.17
C ILE A 234 -5.37 -9.14 -17.77
N ALA A 235 -6.07 -8.35 -18.58
CA ALA A 235 -7.51 -8.13 -18.43
C ALA A 235 -8.24 -9.49 -18.52
N PRO A 236 -9.27 -9.76 -17.71
CA PRO A 236 -10.02 -11.01 -17.81
C PRO A 236 -10.57 -11.15 -19.24
N ASP A 237 -10.08 -12.16 -19.95
CA ASP A 237 -10.56 -12.48 -21.29
C ASP A 237 -11.97 -13.08 -21.17
N GLN A 238 -12.97 -12.32 -21.59
CA GLN A 238 -14.36 -12.79 -21.62
C GLN A 238 -14.61 -13.83 -22.73
N SER A 239 -13.60 -14.18 -23.55
CA SER A 239 -13.74 -15.17 -24.62
C SER A 239 -13.72 -16.62 -24.13
N ALA A 240 -13.37 -16.87 -22.87
CA ALA A 240 -13.44 -18.19 -22.26
C ALA A 240 -14.91 -18.57 -21.97
N GLN A 241 -15.65 -18.96 -23.01
CA GLN A 241 -16.90 -19.70 -22.82
C GLN A 241 -16.58 -21.04 -22.15
N PRO A 242 -17.39 -21.47 -21.17
CA PRO A 242 -17.21 -22.78 -20.53
C PRO A 242 -17.39 -23.88 -21.58
N SER A 243 -16.44 -24.82 -21.62
CA SER A 243 -16.53 -26.08 -22.35
C SER A 243 -17.42 -27.10 -21.64
#